data_AF-A0A509LHC0-F1
#
_entry.id   AF-A0A509LHC0-F1
#
_cell.length_a   1.000
_cell.length_b   1.000
_cell.length_c   1.000
_cell.angle_alpha   90.00
_cell.angle_beta   90.00
_cell.angle_gamma   90.00
#
_symmetry.space_group_name_H-M   'P 1'
#
loop_
_entity.id
_entity.type
_entity.pdbx_description
1 polymer ?
#
loop_
_entity_poly.entity_id
_entity_poly.type
_entity_poly.pdbx_seq_one_letter_code
_entity_poly.pdbx_strand_id
1 'polypeptide(L)'
;MSTQEKKIKPAKKRYYRKRVRIFNLIDKIKLWPSRTGQLHGIRSIEIMGNSARLVTHCNKEFIISNSLNSRAGRWLRNKWFVKVCSECRVPGWKIEKYSSTLFKRHQGSMLINDKE
;
A
#
# COMPACT_ATOMS: atom_id res chain seq x y z
N MET A 1 -29.58 13.12 28.40
CA MET A 1 -28.30 12.37 28.27
C MET A 1 -27.44 13.10 27.27
N SER A 2 -26.37 13.76 27.73
CA SER A 2 -25.52 14.63 26.92
C SER A 2 -24.53 13.79 26.10
N THR A 3 -24.71 13.76 24.78
CA THR A 3 -23.81 13.08 23.86
C THR A 3 -22.59 13.98 23.63
N GLN A 4 -21.47 13.68 24.29
CA GLN A 4 -20.22 14.39 24.08
C GLN A 4 -19.70 14.11 22.66
N GLU A 5 -19.74 15.12 21.80
CA GLU A 5 -19.12 15.09 20.48
C GLU A 5 -17.60 14.97 20.61
N LYS A 6 -17.05 13.79 20.30
CA LYS A 6 -15.60 13.57 20.24
C LYS A 6 -15.00 14.38 19.09
N LYS A 7 -14.25 15.45 19.43
CA LYS A 7 -13.41 16.20 18.49
C LYS A 7 -12.47 15.25 17.72
N ILE A 8 -12.73 15.06 16.42
CA ILE A 8 -11.89 14.26 15.53
C ILE A 8 -10.59 15.03 15.27
N LYS A 9 -9.47 14.59 15.87
CA LYS A 9 -8.16 15.16 15.58
C LYS A 9 -7.81 14.95 14.11
N PRO A 10 -7.27 15.96 13.40
CA PRO A 10 -6.92 15.83 11.99
C PRO A 10 -5.92 14.69 11.81
N ALA A 11 -6.18 13.80 10.85
CA ALA A 11 -5.31 12.66 10.57
C ALA A 11 -3.89 13.15 10.25
N LYS A 12 -2.91 12.76 11.09
CA LYS A 12 -1.50 13.12 10.87
C LYS A 12 -1.05 12.66 9.48
N LYS A 13 -0.63 13.60 8.63
CA LYS A 13 -0.08 13.31 7.30
C LYS A 13 1.13 12.39 7.44
N ARG A 14 1.12 11.27 6.72
CA ARG A 14 2.23 10.31 6.69
C ARG A 14 3.11 10.58 5.48
N TYR A 15 4.42 10.60 5.71
CA TYR A 15 5.41 10.81 4.68
C TYR A 15 6.27 9.56 4.53
N TYR A 16 6.34 9.03 3.32
CA TYR A 16 7.24 7.95 2.93
C TYR A 16 8.24 8.45 1.88
N ARG A 17 9.41 7.81 1.82
CA ARG A 17 10.39 8.14 0.79
C ARG A 17 9.95 7.62 -0.59
N LYS A 18 10.28 8.37 -1.64
CA LYS A 18 9.88 8.05 -3.02
C LYS A 18 10.63 6.84 -3.60
N ARG A 19 11.92 6.66 -3.27
CA ARG A 19 12.76 5.56 -3.78
C ARG A 19 12.86 4.43 -2.74
N VAL A 20 11.77 3.70 -2.59
CA VAL A 20 11.67 2.53 -1.70
C VAL A 20 11.42 1.28 -2.54
N ARG A 21 12.04 0.17 -2.15
CA ARG A 21 11.86 -1.15 -2.77
C ARG A 21 10.41 -1.59 -2.69
N ILE A 22 9.92 -2.30 -3.71
CA ILE A 22 8.49 -2.62 -3.80
C ILE A 22 8.02 -3.47 -2.62
N PHE A 23 8.81 -4.42 -2.13
CA PHE A 23 8.44 -5.28 -1.00
C PHE A 23 8.13 -4.47 0.26
N ASN A 24 9.03 -3.55 0.62
CA ASN A 24 8.87 -2.62 1.73
C ASN A 24 7.58 -1.79 1.61
N LEU A 25 7.29 -1.31 0.40
CA LEU A 25 6.12 -0.47 0.13
C LEU A 25 4.81 -1.25 0.30
N ILE A 26 4.71 -2.43 -0.32
CA ILE A 26 3.50 -3.25 -0.29
C ILE A 26 3.29 -3.92 1.06
N ASP A 27 4.37 -4.23 1.77
CA ASP A 27 4.28 -4.75 3.13
C ASP A 27 3.69 -3.72 4.09
N LYS A 28 4.06 -2.44 3.93
CA LYS A 28 3.51 -1.37 4.75
C LYS A 28 2.08 -0.98 4.37
N ILE A 29 1.80 -0.84 3.08
CA ILE A 29 0.50 -0.33 2.58
C ILE A 29 -0.56 -1.44 2.54
N LYS A 30 -0.15 -2.69 2.30
CA LYS A 30 -1.01 -3.87 2.11
C LYS A 30 -2.06 -3.68 1.00
N LEU A 31 -1.69 -2.97 -0.06
CA LEU A 31 -2.48 -2.77 -1.28
C LEU A 31 -1.65 -3.08 -2.51
N TRP A 32 -2.29 -3.62 -3.55
CA TRP A 32 -1.67 -3.99 -4.81
C TRP A 32 -2.43 -3.42 -6.00
N PRO A 33 -1.80 -2.57 -6.84
CA PRO A 33 -2.41 -2.11 -8.08
C PRO A 33 -2.20 -3.15 -9.19
N SER A 34 -3.28 -3.64 -9.77
CA SER A 34 -3.23 -4.52 -10.95
C SER A 34 -2.85 -3.71 -12.20
N ARG A 35 -2.43 -4.41 -13.26
CA ARG A 35 -2.17 -3.78 -14.57
C ARG A 35 -3.42 -3.13 -15.18
N THR A 36 -4.61 -3.60 -14.79
CA THR A 36 -5.92 -3.11 -15.27
C THR A 36 -6.44 -1.91 -14.48
N GLY A 37 -5.70 -1.40 -13.49
CA GLY A 37 -6.16 -0.26 -12.67
C GLY A 37 -7.06 -0.65 -11.51
N GLN A 38 -7.19 -1.94 -11.21
CA GLN A 38 -7.91 -2.37 -10.00
C GLN A 38 -6.98 -2.37 -8.79
N LEU A 39 -7.42 -1.75 -7.70
CA LEU A 39 -6.69 -1.73 -6.43
C LEU A 39 -7.16 -2.88 -5.55
N HIS A 40 -6.28 -3.84 -5.29
CA HIS A 40 -6.54 -5.02 -4.48
C HIS A 40 -6.01 -4.84 -3.05
N GLY A 41 -6.67 -5.48 -2.09
CA GLY A 41 -6.11 -5.69 -0.77
C GLY A 41 -5.16 -6.90 -0.78
N ILE A 42 -3.98 -6.76 -0.17
CA ILE A 42 -3.03 -7.87 -0.04
C ILE A 42 -3.36 -8.67 1.21
N ARG A 43 -3.49 -9.99 1.03
CA ARG A 43 -3.71 -10.97 2.11
C ARG A 43 -2.37 -11.45 2.67
N SER A 44 -1.48 -11.93 1.81
CA SER A 44 -0.15 -12.42 2.21
C SER A 44 0.91 -12.08 1.15
N ILE A 45 2.16 -12.04 1.60
CA ILE A 45 3.34 -11.88 0.78
C ILE A 45 4.37 -12.86 1.33
N GLU A 46 4.81 -13.80 0.49
CA GLU A 46 5.85 -14.78 0.81
C GLU A 46 7.09 -14.41 0.01
N ILE A 47 8.17 -14.02 0.69
CA ILE A 47 9.42 -13.59 0.05
C ILE A 47 10.30 -14.82 -0.18
N MET A 48 10.73 -15.01 -1.42
CA MET A 48 11.57 -16.10 -1.91
C MET A 48 12.82 -15.48 -2.56
N GLY A 49 13.74 -14.99 -1.73
CA GLY A 49 14.92 -14.25 -2.17
C GLY A 49 14.55 -12.91 -2.85
N ASN A 50 14.90 -12.74 -4.13
CA ASN A 50 14.60 -11.53 -4.89
C ASN A 50 13.18 -11.50 -5.49
N SER A 51 12.43 -12.58 -5.34
CA SER A 51 11.04 -12.70 -5.79
C SER A 51 10.10 -12.87 -4.59
N ALA A 52 8.81 -12.62 -4.78
CA ALA A 52 7.80 -12.89 -3.79
C ALA A 52 6.49 -13.34 -4.44
N ARG A 53 5.80 -14.26 -3.77
CA ARG A 53 4.42 -14.64 -4.08
C ARG A 53 3.48 -13.75 -3.28
N LEU A 54 2.67 -12.98 -3.99
CA LEU A 54 1.67 -12.08 -3.42
C LEU A 54 0.29 -12.68 -3.64
N VAL A 55 -0.46 -12.85 -2.56
CA VAL A 55 -1.86 -13.30 -2.60
C VAL A 55 -2.76 -12.15 -2.14
N THR A 56 -3.78 -11.86 -2.94
CA THR A 56 -4.78 -10.83 -2.63
C THR A 56 -5.96 -11.41 -1.85
N HIS A 57 -6.78 -10.54 -1.24
CA HIS A 57 -8.01 -10.98 -0.55
C HIS A 57 -9.06 -11.59 -1.49
N CYS A 58 -9.01 -11.27 -2.78
CA CYS A 58 -9.81 -11.93 -3.82
C CYS A 58 -9.11 -13.18 -4.41
N ASN A 59 -8.15 -13.76 -3.69
CA ASN A 59 -7.41 -14.99 -4.06
C ASN A 59 -6.66 -14.94 -5.41
N LYS A 60 -6.41 -13.75 -5.96
CA LYS A 60 -5.50 -13.60 -7.10
C LYS A 60 -4.07 -13.66 -6.62
N GLU A 61 -3.25 -14.38 -7.38
CA GLU A 61 -1.84 -14.57 -7.07
C GLU A 61 -0.94 -13.87 -8.09
N PHE A 62 0.18 -13.34 -7.61
CA PHE A 62 1.17 -12.66 -8.43
C PHE A 62 2.57 -13.04 -7.99
N ILE A 63 3.43 -13.37 -8.95
CA ILE A 63 4.88 -13.46 -8.72
C ILE A 63 5.49 -12.10 -9.07
N ILE A 64 6.21 -11.52 -8.11
CA ILE A 64 6.77 -10.17 -8.22
C ILE A 64 8.25 -10.15 -7.83
N SER A 65 9.05 -9.29 -8.43
CA SER A 65 10.46 -9.12 -8.08
C SER A 65 10.70 -7.86 -7.24
N ASN A 66 11.77 -7.86 -6.43
CA ASN A 66 12.11 -6.78 -5.52
C ASN A 66 12.78 -5.59 -6.24
N SER A 67 12.00 -4.86 -7.03
CA SER A 67 12.51 -3.71 -7.81
C SER A 67 12.25 -2.36 -7.13
N LEU A 68 13.20 -1.42 -7.29
CA LEU A 68 13.06 0.00 -6.95
C LEU A 68 12.15 0.74 -7.96
N ASN A 69 12.11 0.26 -9.20
CA ASN A 69 11.50 0.93 -10.35
C ASN A 69 10.25 0.20 -10.88
N SER A 70 9.66 -0.69 -10.08
CA SER A 70 8.50 -1.48 -10.49
C SER A 70 7.32 -0.60 -10.92
N ARG A 71 6.58 -1.05 -11.94
CA ARG A 71 5.32 -0.41 -12.37
C ARG A 71 4.35 -0.29 -11.20
N ALA A 72 4.14 -1.38 -10.46
CA ALA A 72 3.26 -1.38 -9.29
C ALA A 72 3.69 -0.35 -8.23
N GLY A 73 4.99 -0.23 -7.96
CA GLY A 73 5.51 0.76 -7.03
C GLY A 73 5.29 2.19 -7.52
N ARG A 74 5.49 2.45 -8.81
CA ARG A 74 5.17 3.75 -9.42
C ARG A 74 3.69 4.08 -9.28
N TRP A 75 2.82 3.11 -9.55
CA TRP A 75 1.37 3.27 -9.46
C TRP A 75 0.93 3.53 -8.02
N LEU A 76 1.47 2.82 -7.04
CA LEU A 76 1.20 3.07 -5.63
C LEU A 76 1.63 4.48 -5.19
N ARG A 77 2.81 4.93 -5.64
CA ARG A 77 3.32 6.26 -5.26
C ARG A 77 2.51 7.39 -5.86
N ASN A 78 2.09 7.23 -7.11
CA ASN A 78 1.31 8.24 -7.83
C ASN A 78 -0.21 8.07 -7.62
N LYS A 79 -0.63 7.04 -6.88
CA LYS A 79 -2.04 6.69 -6.64
C LYS A 79 -2.82 6.44 -7.93
N TRP A 80 -2.16 5.82 -8.91
CA TRP A 80 -2.77 5.44 -10.17
C TRP A 80 -3.55 4.14 -10.00
N PHE A 81 -4.87 4.27 -9.83
CA PHE A 81 -5.84 3.20 -9.93
C PHE A 81 -7.16 3.80 -10.41
N VAL A 82 -7.97 2.99 -11.10
CA VAL A 82 -9.26 3.37 -11.64
C VAL A 82 -10.37 3.05 -10.65
N LYS A 83 -10.32 1.87 -10.04
CA LYS A 83 -11.32 1.41 -9.07
C LYS A 83 -10.73 0.48 -8.03
N VAL A 84 -11.37 0.40 -6.87
CA VAL A 84 -11.05 -0.58 -5.83
C VAL A 84 -11.74 -1.91 -6.16
N CYS A 85 -11.06 -3.03 -5.94
CA CYS A 85 -11.65 -4.35 -6.13
C CYS A 85 -12.77 -4.60 -5.10
N SER A 86 -13.99 -4.87 -5.57
CA SER A 86 -15.16 -5.14 -4.75
C SER A 86 -15.01 -6.42 -3.91
N GLU A 87 -14.47 -7.50 -4.50
CA GLU A 87 -14.23 -8.78 -3.83
C GLU A 87 -13.23 -8.67 -2.67
N CYS A 88 -12.21 -7.80 -2.82
CA CYS A 88 -11.23 -7.58 -1.76
C CYS A 88 -11.81 -6.89 -0.52
N ARG A 89 -13.00 -6.26 -0.64
CA ARG A 89 -13.68 -5.52 0.45
C ARG A 89 -12.72 -4.63 1.24
N VAL A 90 -11.91 -3.84 0.54
CA VAL A 90 -10.92 -2.97 1.16
C VAL A 90 -11.66 -1.91 2.01
N PRO A 91 -11.42 -1.82 3.32
CA PRO A 91 -12.15 -0.87 4.16
C PRO A 91 -11.91 0.59 3.75
N GLY A 92 -12.95 1.43 3.84
CA GLY A 92 -12.88 2.86 3.47
C GLY A 92 -11.75 3.61 4.17
N TRP A 93 -11.60 3.42 5.49
CA TRP A 93 -10.53 4.03 6.27
C TRP A 93 -9.12 3.70 5.73
N LYS A 94 -8.93 2.51 5.14
CA LYS A 94 -7.64 2.10 4.55
C LYS A 94 -7.38 2.86 3.26
N ILE A 95 -8.41 3.05 2.45
CA ILE A 95 -8.35 3.87 1.22
C ILE A 95 -8.09 5.33 1.57
N GLU A 96 -8.75 5.89 2.58
CA GLU A 96 -8.53 7.26 3.05
C GLU A 96 -7.09 7.44 3.55
N LYS A 97 -6.61 6.52 4.40
CA LYS A 97 -5.23 6.53 4.91
C LYS A 97 -4.19 6.43 3.80
N TYR A 98 -4.45 5.61 2.77
CA TYR A 98 -3.59 5.52 1.60
C TYR A 98 -3.64 6.82 0.78
N SER A 99 -4.82 7.38 0.59
CA SER A 99 -5.04 8.64 -0.12
C SER A 99 -4.39 9.84 0.58
N SER A 100 -4.30 9.83 1.91
CA SER A 100 -3.62 10.87 2.69
C SER A 100 -2.10 10.69 2.78
N THR A 101 -1.57 9.54 2.37
CA THR A 101 -0.13 9.26 2.41
C THR A 101 0.59 10.02 1.30
N LEU A 102 1.73 10.64 1.63
CA LEU A 102 2.54 11.44 0.71
C LEU A 102 3.92 10.80 0.49
N PHE A 103 4.40 10.85 -0.75
CA PHE A 103 5.71 10.32 -1.14
C PHE A 103 6.65 11.47 -1.49
N LYS A 104 7.71 11.66 -0.68
CA LYS A 104 8.70 12.74 -0.87
C LYS A 104 10.10 12.16 -1.05
N ARG A 105 11.00 12.88 -1.74
CA ARG A 105 12.36 12.39 -2.01
C ARG A 105 13.25 12.40 -0.76
N HIS A 106 13.19 13.50 0.01
CA HIS A 106 14.08 13.77 1.14
C HIS A 106 13.38 13.73 2.52
N GLN A 107 12.11 13.33 2.57
CA GLN A 107 11.32 13.29 3.81
C GLN A 107 10.58 11.95 3.92
N GLY A 108 10.46 11.44 5.15
CA GLY A 108 9.75 10.20 5.45
C GLY A 108 10.66 8.98 5.67
N SER A 109 10.04 7.87 6.03
CA SER A 109 10.71 6.59 6.26
C SER A 109 11.11 5.88 4.95
N MET A 110 12.25 5.17 4.96
CA MET A 110 12.66 4.24 3.90
C MET A 110 11.88 2.92 3.92
N LEU A 111 11.07 2.69 4.95
CA LEU A 111 10.30 1.46 5.16
C LEU A 111 11.18 0.20 5.13
N ILE A 112 12.44 0.31 5.56
CA ILE A 112 13.31 -0.86 5.70
C ILE A 112 12.70 -1.72 6.80
N ASN A 113 12.45 -2.98 6.48
CA ASN A 113 12.03 -3.96 7.48
C ASN A 113 13.31 -4.59 8.02
N ASP A 114 13.59 -4.39 9.30
CA ASP A 114 14.73 -5.01 10.00
C ASP A 114 14.46 -6.48 10.35
N LYS A 115 13.53 -7.13 9.63
CA LYS A 115 13.25 -8.56 9.79
C LYS A 115 14.29 -9.33 8.97
N GLU A 116 15.49 -9.37 9.50
CA GLU A 116 16.43 -10.48 9.31
C GLU A 116 16.09 -11.59 10.31
#